data_AF-A0A850T723-F1
#
_entry.id   AF-A0A850T723-F1
#
_cell.length_a   1.000
_cell.length_b   1.000
_cell.length_c   1.000
_cell.angle_alpha   90.00
_cell.angle_beta   90.00
_cell.angle_gamma   90.00
#
_symmetry.space_group_name_H-M   'P 1'
#
loop_
_entity.id
_entity.type
_entity.pdbx_description
1 polymer ?
#
loop_
_entity_poly.entity_id
_entity_poly.type
_entity_poly.pdbx_seq_one_letter_code
_entity_poly.pdbx_strand_id
1 'polypeptide(L)'
;MNDSFCNNVLNQLGQRLRQARLVREDTQADFAFRIGVSIPTLRKMETGSPQVSIGTWVNALDILGCISDMDKLIAPKESLAERFEIQQKYAGRQRVKRSR
;
A
#
# COMPACT_ATOMS: atom_id res chain seq x y z
N MET A 1 -13.94 -8.65 -18.84
CA MET A 1 -13.38 -9.66 -17.92
C MET A 1 -12.37 -9.10 -16.89
N ASN A 2 -12.12 -7.77 -16.85
CA ASN A 2 -11.20 -7.15 -15.88
C ASN A 2 -11.90 -6.53 -14.65
N ASP A 3 -13.19 -6.20 -14.77
CA ASP A 3 -13.92 -5.47 -13.71
C ASP A 3 -14.10 -6.29 -12.42
N SER A 4 -14.27 -7.62 -12.52
CA SER A 4 -14.48 -8.49 -11.36
C SER A 4 -13.25 -8.55 -10.44
N PHE A 5 -12.04 -8.57 -11.02
CA PHE A 5 -10.80 -8.63 -10.26
C PHE A 5 -10.48 -7.29 -9.59
N CYS A 6 -10.61 -6.17 -10.32
CA CYS A 6 -10.43 -4.83 -9.76
C CYS A 6 -11.41 -4.55 -8.61
N ASN A 7 -12.68 -4.95 -8.76
CA ASN A 7 -13.67 -4.84 -7.69
C ASN A 7 -13.27 -5.66 -6.45
N ASN A 8 -12.67 -6.85 -6.63
CA ASN A 8 -12.21 -7.66 -5.52
C ASN A 8 -11.06 -6.99 -4.74
N VAL A 9 -10.04 -6.47 -5.44
CA VAL A 9 -8.89 -5.80 -4.81
C VAL A 9 -9.31 -4.57 -4.01
N LEU A 10 -10.17 -3.71 -4.59
CA LEU A 10 -10.66 -2.52 -3.91
C LEU A 10 -11.57 -2.85 -2.73
N ASN A 11 -12.41 -3.88 -2.84
CA ASN A 11 -13.22 -4.35 -1.72
C ASN A 11 -12.36 -4.78 -0.53
N GLN A 12 -11.28 -5.53 -0.78
CA GLN A 12 -10.35 -5.92 0.27
C GLN A 12 -9.65 -4.71 0.90
N LEU A 13 -9.26 -3.73 0.09
CA LEU A 13 -8.67 -2.48 0.60
C LEU A 13 -9.66 -1.72 1.50
N GLY A 14 -10.91 -1.59 1.08
CA GLY A 14 -11.99 -0.99 1.87
C GLY A 14 -12.25 -1.72 3.19
N GLN A 15 -12.22 -3.05 3.18
CA GLN A 15 -12.34 -3.86 4.40
C GLN A 15 -11.20 -3.61 5.38
N ARG A 16 -9.94 -3.53 4.90
CA ARG A 16 -8.79 -3.19 5.75
C ARG A 16 -8.90 -1.79 6.33
N LEU A 17 -9.36 -0.80 5.54
CA LEU A 17 -9.63 0.55 6.02
C LEU A 17 -10.68 0.53 7.15
N ARG A 18 -11.79 -0.18 6.95
CA ARG A 18 -12.84 -0.34 7.97
C ARG A 18 -12.31 -0.98 9.24
N GLN A 19 -11.49 -2.02 9.11
CA GLN A 19 -10.86 -2.69 10.26
C GLN A 19 -9.95 -1.72 11.01
N ALA A 20 -9.07 -1.00 10.31
CA ALA A 20 -8.17 -0.02 10.92
C ALA A 20 -8.93 1.08 11.67
N ARG A 21 -10.05 1.54 11.13
CA ARG A 21 -10.95 2.49 11.82
C ARG A 21 -11.55 1.89 13.09
N LEU A 22 -12.11 0.68 13.01
CA LEU A 22 -12.76 0.03 14.14
C LEU A 22 -11.79 -0.30 15.29
N VAL A 23 -10.55 -0.68 14.97
CA VAL A 23 -9.48 -0.90 15.98
C VAL A 23 -9.18 0.35 16.79
N ARG A 24 -9.45 1.54 16.24
CA ARG A 24 -9.29 2.83 16.91
C ARG A 24 -10.57 3.35 17.56
N GLU A 25 -11.63 2.55 17.55
CA GLU A 25 -12.95 2.90 18.07
C GLU A 25 -13.58 4.14 17.42
N ASP A 26 -13.10 4.54 16.24
CA ASP A 26 -13.61 5.69 15.50
C ASP A 26 -14.99 5.35 14.88
N THR A 27 -16.00 6.18 15.11
CA THR A 27 -17.24 6.07 14.34
C THR A 27 -17.02 6.46 12.87
N GLN A 28 -17.95 6.11 11.98
CA GLN A 28 -17.87 6.59 10.60
C GLN A 28 -17.93 8.13 10.53
N ALA A 29 -18.66 8.78 11.45
CA ALA A 29 -18.75 10.23 11.49
C ALA A 29 -17.40 10.86 11.87
N ASP A 30 -16.78 10.38 12.95
CA ASP A 30 -15.53 10.94 13.45
C ASP A 30 -14.38 10.74 12.47
N PHE A 31 -14.27 9.54 11.89
CA PHE A 31 -13.22 9.26 10.92
C PHE A 31 -13.42 10.04 9.61
N ALA A 32 -14.67 10.13 9.12
CA ALA A 32 -14.97 10.92 7.92
C ALA A 32 -14.62 12.40 8.13
N PHE A 33 -14.95 12.95 9.30
CA PHE A 33 -14.57 14.31 9.68
C PHE A 33 -13.05 14.50 9.67
N ARG A 34 -12.29 13.58 10.30
CA ARG A 34 -10.82 13.67 10.38
C ARG A 34 -10.11 13.60 9.02
N ILE A 35 -10.62 12.79 8.09
CA ILE A 35 -10.04 12.68 6.73
C ILE A 35 -10.63 13.71 5.74
N GLY A 36 -11.55 14.56 6.19
CA GLY A 36 -12.11 15.67 5.41
C GLY A 36 -13.15 15.25 4.36
N VAL A 37 -13.96 14.22 4.63
CA VAL A 37 -14.99 13.74 3.69
C VAL A 37 -16.35 13.55 4.33
N SER A 38 -17.37 13.35 3.49
CA SER A 38 -18.72 12.99 3.95
C SER A 38 -18.80 11.52 4.42
N ILE A 39 -19.71 11.21 5.34
CA ILE A 39 -20.00 9.81 5.76
C ILE A 39 -20.33 8.90 4.56
N PRO A 40 -21.15 9.32 3.57
CA PRO A 40 -21.36 8.55 2.35
C PRO A 40 -20.07 8.26 1.57
N THR A 41 -19.13 9.20 1.50
CA THR A 41 -17.83 8.98 0.87
C THR A 41 -17.03 7.93 1.61
N LEU A 42 -16.94 8.02 2.95
CA LEU A 42 -16.28 6.99 3.75
C LEU A 42 -16.94 5.62 3.56
N ARG A 43 -18.27 5.55 3.51
CA ARG A 43 -18.98 4.29 3.22
C ARG A 43 -18.54 3.71 1.87
N LYS A 44 -18.44 4.53 0.81
CA LYS A 44 -17.95 4.10 -0.50
C LYS A 44 -16.51 3.58 -0.44
N MET A 45 -15.65 4.21 0.37
CA MET A 45 -14.29 3.72 0.60
C MET A 45 -14.31 2.35 1.26
N GLU A 46 -15.05 2.18 2.36
CA GLU A 46 -15.13 0.91 3.08
C GLU A 46 -15.74 -0.24 2.25
N THR A 47 -16.56 0.11 1.25
CA THR A 47 -17.10 -0.84 0.27
C THR A 47 -16.28 -0.93 -1.02
N GLY A 48 -15.05 -0.40 -1.06
CA GLY A 48 -14.14 -0.56 -2.19
C GLY A 48 -14.59 0.10 -3.50
N SER A 49 -15.33 1.21 -3.45
CA SER A 49 -15.81 1.87 -4.66
C SER A 49 -14.65 2.43 -5.51
N PRO A 50 -14.56 2.11 -6.82
CA PRO A 50 -13.53 2.64 -7.71
C PRO A 50 -13.69 4.13 -8.02
N GLN A 51 -14.83 4.73 -7.65
CA GLN A 51 -15.12 6.15 -7.91
C GLN A 51 -14.48 7.08 -6.89
N VAL A 52 -13.93 6.56 -5.78
CA VAL A 52 -13.27 7.39 -4.78
C VAL A 52 -11.86 7.75 -5.24
N SER A 53 -11.54 9.04 -5.23
CA SER A 53 -10.23 9.52 -5.68
C SER A 53 -9.09 8.98 -4.82
N ILE A 54 -7.93 8.71 -5.44
CA ILE A 54 -6.74 8.21 -4.73
C ILE A 54 -6.28 9.15 -3.61
N GLY A 55 -6.41 10.47 -3.79
CA GLY A 55 -6.07 11.46 -2.76
C GLY A 55 -6.88 11.29 -1.47
N THR A 56 -8.12 10.81 -1.57
CA THR A 56 -8.94 10.51 -0.38
C THR A 56 -8.38 9.33 0.41
N TRP A 57 -7.87 8.31 -0.27
CA TRP A 57 -7.20 7.18 0.37
C TRP A 57 -5.89 7.62 1.03
N VAL A 58 -5.13 8.50 0.39
CA VAL A 58 -3.89 9.07 0.94
C VAL A 58 -4.18 9.81 2.25
N ASN A 59 -5.21 10.66 2.32
CA ASN A 59 -5.62 11.34 3.55
C ASN A 59 -5.98 10.34 4.66
N ALA A 60 -6.68 9.24 4.31
CA ALA A 60 -7.00 8.21 5.29
C ALA A 60 -5.73 7.51 5.82
N LEU A 61 -4.76 7.19 4.96
CA LEU A 61 -3.48 6.59 5.37
C LEU A 61 -2.66 7.53 6.25
N ASP A 62 -2.69 8.83 5.98
CA ASP A 62 -2.03 9.85 6.80
C ASP A 62 -2.62 9.90 8.22
N ILE A 63 -3.95 10.00 8.34
CA ILE A 63 -4.64 9.92 9.64
C ILE A 63 -4.42 8.55 10.31
N LEU A 64 -4.26 7.49 9.52
CA LEU A 64 -3.91 6.16 9.99
C LEU A 64 -2.43 6.00 10.36
N GLY A 65 -1.56 6.97 10.11
CA GLY A 65 -0.14 6.89 10.42
C GLY A 65 0.60 5.84 9.58
N CYS A 66 0.05 5.46 8.42
CA CYS A 66 0.63 4.48 7.50
C CYS A 66 0.85 5.06 6.10
N ILE A 67 1.00 6.38 5.99
CA ILE A 67 1.27 7.07 4.72
C ILE A 67 2.52 6.53 3.99
N SER A 68 3.54 6.10 4.73
CA SER A 68 4.77 5.50 4.19
C SER A 68 4.52 4.18 3.43
N ASP A 69 3.37 3.53 3.61
CA ASP A 69 3.04 2.33 2.84
C ASP A 69 2.71 2.65 1.37
N MET A 70 2.42 3.92 1.05
CA MET A 70 2.22 4.37 -0.35
C MET A 70 3.46 4.13 -1.21
N ASP A 71 4.65 4.29 -0.63
CA ASP A 71 5.93 4.07 -1.33
C ASP A 71 6.07 2.62 -1.84
N LYS A 72 5.32 1.68 -1.25
CA LYS A 72 5.40 0.25 -1.57
C LYS A 72 4.50 -0.18 -2.74
N LEU A 73 3.46 0.59 -3.08
CA LEU A 73 2.41 0.15 -4.03
C LEU A 73 2.94 -0.16 -5.44
N ILE A 74 4.02 0.52 -5.85
CA ILE A 74 4.67 0.35 -7.16
C ILE A 74 6.20 0.38 -6.99
N ALA A 75 6.68 0.03 -5.79
CA ALA A 75 8.12 -0.10 -5.57
C ALA A 75 8.70 -1.16 -6.53
N PRO A 76 9.91 -0.95 -7.05
CA PRO A 76 10.63 -2.00 -7.77
C PRO A 76 10.67 -3.25 -6.90
N LYS A 77 10.23 -4.38 -7.44
CA LYS A 77 10.38 -5.65 -6.76
C LYS A 77 11.85 -6.02 -6.90
N GLU A 78 12.64 -5.84 -5.84
CA GLU A 78 14.01 -6.36 -5.83
C GLU A 78 13.94 -7.86 -6.07
N SER A 79 14.40 -8.29 -7.24
CA SER A 79 14.53 -9.72 -7.48
C SER A 79 15.72 -10.24 -6.68
N LEU A 80 15.60 -11.44 -6.13
CA LEU A 80 16.74 -12.13 -5.51
C LEU A 80 17.95 -12.16 -6.47
N ALA A 81 17.69 -12.33 -7.78
CA ALA A 81 18.69 -12.29 -8.82
C ALA A 81 19.45 -10.95 -8.86
N GLU A 82 18.75 -9.81 -8.89
CA GLU A 82 19.37 -8.49 -8.87
C GLU A 82 20.18 -8.25 -7.58
N ARG A 83 19.68 -8.71 -6.43
CA ARG A 83 20.42 -8.64 -5.15
C ARG A 83 21.70 -9.46 -5.19
N PHE A 84 21.65 -10.67 -5.75
CA PHE A 84 22.82 -11.53 -5.95
C PHE A 84 23.83 -10.93 -6.95
N GLU A 85 23.36 -10.36 -8.06
CA GLU A 85 24.21 -9.72 -9.07
C GLU A 85 24.92 -8.49 -8.50
N ILE A 86 24.21 -7.65 -7.74
CA ILE A 86 24.77 -6.51 -7.01
C ILE A 86 25.83 -7.02 -6.01
N GLN A 87 25.51 -8.03 -5.21
CA GLN A 87 26.45 -8.59 -4.23
C GLN A 87 27.70 -9.17 -4.90
N GLN A 88 27.58 -9.85 -6.06
CA GLN A 88 28.74 -10.33 -6.81
C GLN A 88 29.53 -9.20 -7.49
N LYS A 89 28.86 -8.13 -7.94
CA LYS A 89 29.53 -6.94 -8.51
C LYS A 89 30.39 -6.21 -7.47
N TYR A 90 29.92 -6.14 -6.23
CA TYR A 90 30.60 -5.42 -5.14
C TYR A 90 31.47 -6.32 -4.24
N ALA A 91 31.27 -7.65 -4.25
CA ALA A 91 32.23 -8.62 -3.73
C ALA A 91 33.41 -8.69 -4.71
N GLY A 92 34.34 -7.74 -4.59
CA GLY A 92 35.37 -7.43 -5.56
C GLY A 92 36.03 -8.67 -6.18
N ARG A 93 36.24 -8.60 -7.51
CA ARG A 93 36.98 -9.54 -8.36
C ARG A 93 38.13 -10.23 -7.60
N GLN A 94 37.85 -11.35 -6.96
CA GLN A 94 38.90 -12.18 -6.37
C GLN A 94 39.55 -12.93 -7.53
N ARG A 95 40.60 -12.30 -8.09
CA ARG A 95 41.53 -12.99 -8.97
C ARG A 95 42.09 -14.16 -8.19
N VAL A 96 41.77 -15.37 -8.63
CA VAL A 96 42.48 -16.58 -8.21
C VAL A 96 43.97 -16.33 -8.46
N LYS A 97 44.76 -16.17 -7.39
CA LYS A 97 46.21 -16.16 -7.54
C LYS A 97 46.61 -17.59 -7.89
N ARG A 98 47.03 -17.79 -9.14
CA ARG A 98 47.62 -19.04 -9.60
C ARG A 98 48.89 -19.27 -8.75
N SER A 99 48.81 -20.18 -7.79
CA SER A 99 49.99 -20.60 -7.03
C SER A 99 50.96 -21.29 -8.00
N ARG A 100 52.25 -20.96 -7.86
CA ARG A 100 53.36 -21.70 -8.47
C ARG A 100 53.54 -23.05 -7.78
#